data_AF-A0A0A7R756-F1
#
_entry.id   AF-A0A0A7R756-F1
#
_cell.length_a   1.000
_cell.length_b   1.000
_cell.length_c   1.000
_cell.angle_alpha   90.00
_cell.angle_beta   90.00
_cell.angle_gamma   90.00
#
_symmetry.space_group_name_H-M   'P 1'
#
loop_
_entity.id
_entity.type
_entity.pdbx_description
1 polymer ?
#
loop_
_entity_poly.entity_id
_entity_poly.type
_entity_poly.pdbx_seq_one_letter_code
_entity_poly.pdbx_strand_id
1 'polypeptide(L)'
;GGHVNPAVSMALAVLGRFSWSKFPLYVTAQLLGAFMGAGTVFGLYYDAFMYVSKGNLTLQLAGVFATFPSPHLSIGNGFVDQLIGTAALLVCILAVIDKRNNPAPRGMQPFLIGLVVVLIGLSMGFNAGYAVNPARSLAP
;
A
#
# COMPACT_ATOMS: atom_id res chain seq x y z
N GLY A 1 3.29 -7.20 -14.51
CA GLY A 1 4.42 -6.37 -14.06
C GLY A 1 3.89 -5.22 -13.22
N GLY A 2 4.75 -4.46 -12.55
CA GLY A 2 4.31 -3.30 -11.73
C GLY A 2 3.40 -3.67 -10.56
N HIS A 3 3.71 -4.73 -9.81
CA HIS A 3 2.85 -5.16 -8.69
C HIS A 3 2.90 -4.16 -7.53
N VAL A 4 4.10 -3.67 -7.20
CA VAL A 4 4.40 -2.63 -6.18
C VAL A 4 3.73 -2.90 -4.81
N ASN A 5 3.29 -4.13 -4.58
CA ASN A 5 2.50 -4.55 -3.44
C ASN A 5 2.62 -6.08 -3.26
N PRO A 6 3.08 -6.56 -2.09
CA PRO A 6 3.17 -7.99 -1.81
C PRO A 6 1.83 -8.72 -1.88
N ALA A 7 0.73 -8.08 -1.47
CA ALA A 7 -0.61 -8.67 -1.55
C ALA A 7 -1.06 -8.89 -3.01
N VAL A 8 -0.77 -7.94 -3.89
CA VAL A 8 -1.02 -8.08 -5.34
C VAL A 8 -0.16 -9.19 -5.93
N SER A 9 1.12 -9.24 -5.55
CA SER A 9 2.05 -10.29 -6.02
C SER A 9 1.58 -11.68 -5.58
N MET A 10 1.10 -11.81 -4.35
CA MET A 10 0.55 -13.05 -3.80
C MET A 10 -0.73 -13.46 -4.53
N ALA A 11 -1.68 -12.54 -4.70
CA ALA A 11 -2.93 -12.81 -5.40
C ALA A 11 -2.70 -13.29 -6.84
N LEU A 12 -1.79 -12.63 -7.58
CA LEU A 12 -1.45 -13.05 -8.93
C LEU A 12 -0.74 -14.41 -8.96
N ALA A 13 0.06 -14.74 -7.94
CA ALA A 13 0.71 -16.06 -7.82
C ALA A 13 -0.32 -17.17 -7.59
N VAL A 14 -1.23 -16.96 -6.63
CA VAL A 14 -2.33 -17.87 -6.31
C VAL A 14 -3.23 -18.12 -7.53
N LEU A 15 -3.51 -17.09 -8.32
CA LEU A 15 -4.33 -17.18 -9.53
C LEU A 15 -3.59 -17.73 -10.76
N GLY A 16 -2.33 -18.17 -10.62
CA GLY A 16 -1.53 -18.70 -11.73
C GLY A 16 -1.12 -17.65 -12.77
N ARG A 17 -1.26 -16.36 -12.47
CA ARG A 17 -0.90 -15.23 -13.36
C ARG A 17 0.52 -14.72 -13.11
N PHE A 18 1.21 -15.25 -12.10
CA PHE A 18 2.58 -14.91 -11.73
C PHE A 18 3.30 -16.14 -11.15
N SER A 19 4.59 -16.30 -11.48
CA SER A 19 5.38 -17.45 -11.01
C SER A 19 5.73 -17.30 -9.53
N TRP A 20 5.43 -18.34 -8.74
CA TRP A 20 5.80 -18.42 -7.32
C TRP A 20 7.31 -18.28 -7.07
N SER A 21 8.15 -18.78 -7.97
CA SER A 21 9.61 -18.66 -7.84
C SER A 21 10.10 -17.21 -7.88
N LYS A 22 9.34 -16.31 -8.52
CA LYS A 22 9.66 -14.87 -8.59
C LYS A 22 9.10 -14.08 -7.40
N PHE A 23 8.20 -14.67 -6.61
CA PHE A 23 7.49 -13.98 -5.54
C PHE A 23 8.45 -13.41 -4.47
N PRO A 24 9.42 -14.17 -3.92
CA PRO A 24 10.33 -13.63 -2.91
C PRO A 24 11.12 -12.42 -3.41
N LEU A 25 11.66 -12.50 -4.63
CA LEU A 25 12.41 -11.41 -5.25
C LEU A 25 11.57 -10.15 -5.41
N TYR A 26 10.29 -10.30 -5.79
CA TYR A 26 9.36 -9.18 -5.91
C TYR A 26 9.09 -8.53 -4.55
N VAL A 27 8.84 -9.33 -3.51
CA VAL A 27 8.59 -8.79 -2.16
C VAL A 27 9.81 -8.07 -1.61
N THR A 28 11.02 -8.65 -1.75
CA THR A 28 12.27 -8.00 -1.33
C THR A 28 12.49 -6.68 -2.07
N ALA A 29 12.32 -6.65 -3.40
CA ALA A 29 12.46 -5.41 -4.17
C ALA A 29 11.45 -4.33 -3.75
N GLN A 30 10.22 -4.73 -3.41
CA GLN A 30 9.17 -3.82 -2.95
C GLN A 30 9.48 -3.25 -1.56
N LEU A 31 9.96 -4.08 -0.64
CA LEU A 31 10.39 -3.63 0.70
C LEU A 31 11.58 -2.68 0.61
N LEU A 32 12.61 -3.02 -0.17
CA LEU A 32 13.77 -2.14 -0.38
C LEU A 32 13.36 -0.81 -1.01
N GLY A 33 12.49 -0.84 -2.03
CA GLY A 33 11.98 0.37 -2.66
C GLY A 33 11.21 1.26 -1.69
N ALA A 34 10.36 0.68 -0.83
CA ALA A 34 9.62 1.41 0.19
C ALA A 34 10.55 2.02 1.26
N PHE A 35 11.54 1.27 1.74
CA PHE A 35 12.55 1.76 2.69
C PHE A 35 13.37 2.93 2.10
N MET A 36 13.87 2.78 0.88
CA MET A 36 14.63 3.84 0.20
C MET A 36 13.76 5.08 -0.09
N GLY A 37 12.49 4.87 -0.44
CA GLY A 37 11.52 5.95 -0.61
C GLY A 37 11.29 6.73 0.69
N ALA A 38 11.10 6.02 1.81
CA ALA A 38 10.97 6.62 3.13
C ALA A 38 12.21 7.44 3.52
N GLY A 39 13.40 6.88 3.35
CA GLY A 39 14.66 7.58 3.61
C GLY A 39 14.84 8.83 2.74
N THR A 40 14.43 8.78 1.47
CA THR A 40 14.46 9.92 0.56
C THR A 40 13.54 11.05 1.03
N VAL A 41 12.31 10.72 1.42
CA VAL A 41 11.34 11.69 1.97
C VAL A 41 11.85 12.27 3.29
N PHE A 42 12.39 11.44 4.17
CA PHE A 42 12.98 11.92 5.43
C PHE A 42 14.12 12.90 5.18
N GLY A 43 15.06 12.58 4.27
CA GLY A 43 16.15 13.48 3.91
C GLY A 43 15.67 14.79 3.28
N LEU A 44 14.68 14.72 2.39
CA LEU A 44 14.09 15.91 1.75
C LEU A 44 13.41 16.84 2.77
N TYR A 45 12.75 16.28 3.78
CA TYR A 45 12.03 17.02 4.81
C TYR A 45 12.78 17.11 6.15
N TYR A 46 14.10 16.88 6.16
CA TYR A 46 14.87 16.77 7.38
C TYR A 46 14.71 17.98 8.30
N ASP A 47 14.89 19.19 7.77
CA ASP A 47 14.76 20.43 8.54
C ASP A 47 13.33 20.63 9.08
N ALA A 48 12.32 20.24 8.31
CA ALA A 48 10.92 20.30 8.74
C ALA A 48 10.66 19.32 9.90
N PHE A 49 11.19 18.10 9.82
CA PHE A 49 11.11 17.12 10.91
C PHE A 49 11.82 17.63 12.15
N MET A 50 13.03 18.17 12.03
CA MET A 50 13.78 18.71 13.18
C MET A 50 13.09 19.91 13.82
N TYR A 51 12.53 20.81 13.00
CA TYR A 51 11.79 21.98 13.46
C TYR A 51 10.52 21.60 14.24
N VAL A 52 9.70 20.69 13.69
CA VAL A 52 8.43 20.27 14.32
C VAL A 52 8.69 19.40 15.57
N SER A 53 9.66 18.49 15.48
CA SER A 53 9.98 17.58 16.58
C SER A 53 10.74 18.24 17.73
N LYS A 54 11.34 19.41 17.50
CA LYS A 54 12.35 20.03 18.40
C LYS A 54 13.46 19.03 18.76
N GLY A 55 13.84 18.17 17.81
CA GLY A 55 14.82 17.10 17.98
C GLY A 55 14.28 15.79 18.59
N ASN A 56 12.99 15.71 18.95
CA ASN A 56 12.39 14.51 19.52
C ASN A 56 11.37 13.85 18.57
N LEU A 57 11.82 12.83 17.82
CA LEU A 57 11.00 12.11 16.85
C LEU A 57 9.95 11.23 17.57
N THR A 58 8.67 11.53 17.36
CA THR A 58 7.55 10.85 18.03
C THR A 58 6.82 9.87 17.10
N LEU A 59 5.99 9.00 17.68
CA LEU A 59 5.12 8.08 16.93
C LEU A 59 4.18 8.82 15.96
N GLN A 60 3.75 10.04 16.31
CA GLN A 60 2.90 10.85 15.44
C GLN A 60 3.62 11.23 14.14
N LEU A 61 4.92 11.53 14.22
CA LEU A 61 5.75 11.80 13.04
C LEU A 61 6.05 10.52 12.25
N ALA A 62 6.15 9.37 12.92
CA ALA A 62 6.26 8.06 12.25
C ALA A 62 5.03 7.75 11.37
N GLY A 63 3.87 8.33 11.66
CA GLY A 63 2.65 8.22 10.86
C GLY A 63 2.76 8.78 9.43
N VAL A 64 3.81 9.56 9.14
CA VAL A 64 4.13 9.99 7.77
C VAL A 64 4.62 8.80 6.92
N PHE A 65 5.32 7.84 7.54
CA PHE A 65 5.99 6.74 6.86
C PHE A 65 5.15 5.47 6.89
N ALA A 66 4.55 5.13 8.03
CA ALA A 66 3.74 3.94 8.22
C ALA A 66 2.34 4.27 8.76
N THR A 67 1.43 3.30 8.71
CA THR A 67 0.07 3.45 9.20
C THR A 67 -0.06 2.92 10.63
N PHE A 68 -0.74 3.67 11.48
CA PHE A 68 -1.06 3.26 12.85
C PHE A 68 -2.58 3.24 13.04
N PRO A 69 -3.12 2.28 13.81
CA PRO A 69 -4.55 2.23 14.07
C PRO A 69 -5.02 3.45 14.88
N SER A 70 -6.22 3.95 14.57
CA SER A 70 -6.86 5.00 15.34
C SER A 70 -7.14 4.54 16.78
N PRO A 71 -7.15 5.44 17.78
CA PRO A 71 -7.29 5.08 19.20
C PRO A 71 -8.57 4.30 19.54
N HIS A 72 -9.62 4.44 18.73
CA HIS A 72 -10.90 3.74 18.91
C HIS A 72 -10.92 2.32 18.32
N LEU A 73 -9.89 1.91 17.57
CA LEU A 73 -9.93 0.70 16.75
C LEU A 73 -9.34 -0.49 17.51
N SER A 74 -10.12 -1.56 17.66
CA SER A 74 -9.63 -2.83 18.18
C SER A 74 -8.78 -3.57 17.15
N ILE A 75 -7.86 -4.42 17.60
CA ILE A 75 -7.01 -5.24 16.72
C ILE A 75 -7.87 -6.12 15.78
N GLY A 76 -8.93 -6.73 16.32
CA GLY A 76 -9.84 -7.57 15.54
C GLY A 76 -10.53 -6.80 14.40
N ASN A 77 -11.08 -5.62 14.70
CA ASN A 77 -11.69 -4.79 13.66
C ASN A 77 -10.66 -4.20 12.70
N GLY A 78 -9.45 -3.85 13.17
CA GLY A 78 -8.36 -3.41 12.30
C GLY A 78 -7.90 -4.48 11.31
N PHE A 79 -7.88 -5.74 11.73
CA PHE A 79 -7.61 -6.85 10.82
C PHE A 79 -8.69 -6.97 9.74
N VAL A 80 -9.97 -6.94 10.13
CA VAL A 80 -11.09 -7.02 9.18
C VAL A 80 -11.10 -5.82 8.22
N ASP A 81 -10.82 -4.62 8.72
CA ASP A 81 -10.68 -3.39 7.94
C ASP A 81 -9.62 -3.55 6.84
N GLN A 82 -8.41 -3.98 7.21
CA GLN A 82 -7.32 -4.18 6.25
C GLN A 82 -7.57 -5.35 5.29
N LEU A 83 -8.24 -6.40 5.76
CA LEU A 83 -8.66 -7.53 4.92
C LEU A 83 -9.64 -7.07 3.83
N ILE A 84 -10.70 -6.36 4.21
CA ILE A 84 -11.73 -5.89 3.29
C ILE A 84 -11.15 -4.85 2.31
N GLY A 85 -10.37 -3.90 2.79
CA GLY A 85 -9.75 -2.88 1.93
C GLY A 85 -8.78 -3.48 0.92
N THR A 86 -7.97 -4.45 1.34
CA THR A 86 -7.05 -5.16 0.43
C THR A 86 -7.82 -6.05 -0.55
N ALA A 87 -8.88 -6.73 -0.10
CA ALA A 87 -9.72 -7.53 -0.99
C ALA A 87 -10.40 -6.67 -2.07
N ALA A 88 -10.94 -5.51 -1.69
CA ALA A 88 -11.53 -4.55 -2.63
C ALA A 88 -10.50 -4.08 -3.66
N LEU A 89 -9.29 -3.71 -3.23
CA LEU A 89 -8.18 -3.35 -4.11
C LEU A 89 -7.88 -4.46 -5.12
N LEU A 90 -7.74 -5.70 -4.64
CA LEU A 90 -7.43 -6.86 -5.49
C LEU A 90 -8.52 -7.14 -6.51
N VAL A 91 -9.80 -7.11 -6.10
CA VAL A 91 -10.94 -7.31 -6.99
C VAL A 91 -10.96 -6.24 -8.08
N CYS A 92 -10.79 -4.97 -7.72
CA CYS A 92 -10.76 -3.87 -8.68
C CYS A 92 -9.56 -3.96 -9.64
N ILE A 93 -8.37 -4.29 -9.15
CA ILE A 93 -7.19 -4.52 -10.01
C ILE A 93 -7.49 -5.63 -11.01
N LEU A 94 -8.01 -6.78 -10.54
CA LEU A 94 -8.34 -7.91 -11.40
C LEU A 94 -9.39 -7.54 -12.43
N ALA A 95 -10.42 -6.77 -12.05
CA ALA A 95 -11.47 -6.30 -12.94
C ALA A 95 -10.94 -5.36 -14.04
N VAL A 96 -9.98 -4.48 -13.71
CA VAL A 96 -9.37 -3.53 -14.65
C VAL A 96 -8.43 -4.22 -15.64
N ILE A 97 -7.69 -5.27 -15.21
CA ILE A 97 -6.71 -5.95 -16.07
C ILE A 97 -7.29 -7.14 -16.84
N ASP A 98 -8.47 -7.64 -16.49
CA ASP A 98 -9.08 -8.79 -17.18
C ASP A 98 -9.65 -8.35 -18.54
N LYS A 99 -9.06 -8.88 -19.62
CA LYS A 99 -9.47 -8.59 -21.00
C LYS A 99 -10.84 -9.19 -21.37
N ARG A 100 -11.38 -10.09 -20.55
CA ARG A 100 -12.71 -10.69 -20.74
C ARG A 100 -13.83 -9.83 -20.15
N ASN A 101 -13.49 -8.84 -19.32
CA ASN A 101 -14.41 -7.82 -18.85
C ASN A 101 -14.52 -6.67 -19.87
N ASN A 102 -15.31 -5.64 -19.58
CA ASN A 102 -15.27 -4.38 -20.33
C ASN A 102 -13.88 -3.73 -20.18
N PRO A 103 -13.05 -3.71 -21.24
CA PRO A 103 -11.66 -3.33 -21.10
C PRO A 103 -11.52 -1.83 -20.85
N ALA A 104 -10.69 -1.47 -19.88
CA ALA A 104 -10.24 -0.10 -19.74
C ALA A 104 -9.56 0.38 -21.05
N PRO A 105 -9.68 1.68 -21.39
CA PRO A 105 -8.96 2.24 -22.52
C PRO A 105 -7.46 1.94 -22.42
N ARG A 106 -6.82 1.68 -23.56
CA ARG A 106 -5.40 1.29 -23.59
C ARG A 106 -4.55 2.36 -22.89
N GLY A 107 -3.76 1.95 -21.90
CA GLY A 107 -2.89 2.83 -21.14
C GLY A 107 -3.55 3.48 -19.92
N MET A 108 -4.88 3.38 -19.75
CA MET A 108 -5.57 3.95 -18.58
C MET A 108 -5.57 3.03 -17.36
N GLN A 109 -5.09 1.78 -17.47
CA GLN A 109 -5.09 0.84 -16.35
C GLN A 109 -4.37 1.38 -15.09
N PRO A 110 -3.15 1.95 -15.17
CA PRO A 110 -2.48 2.48 -13.99
C PRO A 110 -3.24 3.65 -13.35
N PHE A 111 -3.85 4.51 -14.17
CA PHE A 111 -4.64 5.65 -13.69
C PHE A 111 -5.89 5.17 -12.93
N LEU A 112 -6.63 4.21 -13.48
CA LEU A 112 -7.81 3.64 -12.82
C LEU A 112 -7.45 2.92 -11.52
N ILE A 113 -6.34 2.17 -11.51
CA ILE A 113 -5.85 1.53 -10.28
C ILE A 113 -5.46 2.58 -9.24
N GLY A 114 -4.84 3.69 -9.64
CA GLY A 114 -4.57 4.82 -8.76
C GLY A 114 -5.85 5.42 -8.17
N LEU A 115 -6.90 5.62 -8.98
CA LEU A 115 -8.19 6.08 -8.49
C LEU A 115 -8.85 5.12 -7.50
N VAL A 116 -8.70 3.80 -7.68
CA VAL A 116 -9.17 2.80 -6.71
C VAL A 116 -8.49 3.00 -5.35
N VAL A 117 -7.17 3.20 -5.33
CA VAL A 117 -6.43 3.46 -4.08
C VAL A 117 -6.93 4.75 -3.42
N VAL A 118 -7.18 5.81 -4.19
CA VAL A 118 -7.76 7.06 -3.67
C VAL A 118 -9.14 6.82 -3.05
N LEU A 119 -10.02 6.08 -3.73
CA LEU A 119 -11.36 5.77 -3.23
C LEU A 119 -11.31 4.95 -1.93
N ILE A 120 -10.40 3.99 -1.84
CA ILE A 120 -10.21 3.21 -0.60
C ILE A 120 -9.70 4.12 0.52
N GLY A 121 -8.75 5.02 0.23
CA GLY A 121 -8.25 5.97 1.23
C GLY A 121 -9.33 6.92 1.75
N LEU A 122 -10.19 7.43 0.87
CA LEU A 122 -11.28 8.33 1.24
C LEU A 122 -12.41 7.63 2.02
N SER A 123 -12.70 6.36 1.71
CA SER A 123 -13.82 5.62 2.32
C SER A 123 -13.45 4.80 3.56
N MET A 124 -12.22 4.28 3.62
CA MET A 124 -11.76 3.34 4.65
C MET A 124 -10.53 3.83 5.42
N GLY A 125 -10.00 5.02 5.11
CA GLY A 125 -8.75 5.50 5.70
C GLY A 125 -8.82 5.86 7.18
N PHE A 126 -10.01 6.13 7.72
CA PHE A 126 -10.17 6.62 9.10
C PHE A 126 -9.78 5.60 10.18
N ASN A 127 -9.93 4.30 9.91
CA ASN A 127 -9.66 3.25 10.88
C ASN A 127 -8.15 3.05 11.09
N ALA A 128 -7.46 2.56 10.07
CA ALA A 128 -6.04 2.19 10.14
C ALA A 128 -5.22 2.73 8.96
N GLY A 129 -5.65 3.85 8.35
CA GLY A 129 -4.83 4.55 7.36
C GLY A 129 -4.71 3.83 6.02
N TYR A 130 -5.65 2.95 5.66
CA TYR A 130 -5.74 2.26 4.37
C TYR A 130 -4.40 1.67 3.88
N ALA A 131 -3.67 0.99 4.77
CA ALA A 131 -2.34 0.46 4.46
C ALA A 131 -2.33 -0.34 3.15
N VAL A 132 -3.24 -1.32 3.01
CA VAL A 132 -3.55 -2.18 1.84
C VAL A 132 -2.36 -2.78 1.07
N ASN A 133 -1.15 -2.66 1.63
CA ASN A 133 0.12 -2.99 1.02
C ASN A 133 1.14 -3.27 2.13
N PRO A 134 1.56 -4.52 2.31
CA PRO A 134 2.55 -4.89 3.31
C PRO A 134 3.89 -4.16 3.13
N ALA A 135 4.37 -3.94 1.90
CA ALA A 135 5.65 -3.28 1.68
C ALA A 135 5.60 -1.79 2.06
N ARG A 136 4.48 -1.11 1.79
CA ARG A 136 4.24 0.30 2.15
C ARG A 136 4.21 0.57 3.65
N SER A 137 4.02 -0.45 4.47
CA SER A 137 3.78 -0.27 5.92
C SER A 137 4.82 -0.95 6.80
N LEU A 138 5.47 -2.01 6.31
CA LEU A 138 6.47 -2.74 7.08
C LEU A 138 7.89 -2.18 6.92
N ALA A 139 8.20 -1.65 5.73
CA ALA A 139 9.57 -1.25 5.39
C ALA A 139 9.91 0.22 5.68
N PRO A 140 9.02 1.21 5.48
CA PRO A 140 9.25 2.59 5.92
C PRO A 140 9.47 2.69 7.44
#